data_AF-A0A8P4K5D8-F1
#
_entry.id   AF-A0A8P4K5D8-F1
#
_cell.length_a   1.000
_cell.length_b   1.000
_cell.length_c   1.000
_cell.angle_alpha   90.00
_cell.angle_beta   90.00
_cell.angle_gamma   90.00
#
_symmetry.space_group_name_H-M   'P 1'
#
loop_
_entity.id
_entity.type
_entity.pdbx_description
1 polymer ?
#
loop_
_entity_poly.entity_id
_entity_poly.type
_entity_poly.pdbx_seq_one_letter_code
_entity_poly.pdbx_strand_id
1 'polypeptide(L)'
;MLNGAPGKSSCADIYRRGQGCFCARHLPRGEIKSAVCVRECNKIHPHQSAAADLESVCTRTCNSSSTAQRRPAVLRAVRLGPCLEKWTVEYLGQKGGDKEVKIHVSTVPQMDFLHKNFAYKTLPFNEFVKRASERKHSDFFLCEDESYYLRSLGEDVRREPADLSKQFPDLAEDFNIPQFFAADQFFSSVFRISSCGLQLWTHYDVMDNLLAQVTGMKRVVLYSPQDALHLYLSGDKSEVLDIDSPDLKRFPEFVKAKRYECVLEPGDLLFIPALWFHNTLALQFGVGVNVFWRHLPADSYDKKDPYGNKDPVAASRALQALERALHTLDELPADYRDFYGRRMIQRIQKRTYSDSLTRTATREDPDGTLPSSQLTKPG
;
A
#
# COMPACT_ATOMS: atom_id res chain seq x y z
N MET A 1 -3.11 -24.41 -52.25
CA MET A 1 -3.31 -25.06 -50.94
C MET A 1 -2.48 -24.29 -49.91
N LEU A 2 -2.97 -24.14 -48.67
CA LEU A 2 -2.21 -23.82 -47.42
C LEU A 2 -1.20 -22.63 -47.52
N ASN A 3 -1.43 -21.42 -46.99
CA ASN A 3 -2.06 -20.96 -45.74
C ASN A 3 -1.42 -21.51 -44.44
N GLY A 4 -0.80 -20.62 -43.65
CA GLY A 4 -0.23 -20.89 -42.33
C GLY A 4 0.58 -19.71 -41.77
N ALA A 5 -0.06 -18.82 -41.00
CA ALA A 5 0.59 -17.71 -40.31
C ALA A 5 1.04 -18.12 -38.89
N PRO A 6 2.13 -17.53 -38.33
CA PRO A 6 2.55 -17.81 -36.96
C PRO A 6 1.56 -17.24 -35.94
N GLY A 7 1.19 -18.07 -34.95
CA GLY A 7 0.11 -17.78 -34.01
C GLY A 7 0.44 -16.72 -32.95
N LYS A 8 -0.59 -15.97 -32.54
CA LYS A 8 -0.54 -15.05 -31.40
C LYS A 8 -0.50 -15.86 -30.09
N SER A 9 0.46 -15.60 -29.21
CA SER A 9 0.41 -16.10 -27.83
C SER A 9 -0.60 -15.29 -27.02
N SER A 10 -1.64 -15.96 -26.52
CA SER A 10 -2.60 -15.39 -25.57
C SER A 10 -2.10 -15.63 -24.14
N CYS A 11 -2.24 -14.64 -23.26
CA CYS A 11 -1.71 -14.69 -21.89
C CYS A 11 -2.65 -15.40 -20.89
N ALA A 12 -3.34 -16.45 -21.36
CA ALA A 12 -4.43 -17.10 -20.62
C ALA A 12 -4.44 -18.61 -20.86
N ASP A 13 -3.44 -19.31 -20.30
CA ASP A 13 -3.47 -20.77 -20.14
C ASP A 13 -2.60 -21.18 -18.93
N ILE A 14 -2.90 -22.36 -18.37
CA ILE A 14 -2.34 -22.95 -17.14
C ILE A 14 -2.88 -22.31 -15.83
N TYR A 15 -3.76 -23.04 -15.13
CA TYR A 15 -3.73 -23.34 -13.68
C TYR A 15 -5.00 -24.11 -13.26
N ARG A 16 -4.88 -25.39 -12.89
CA ARG A 16 -6.01 -26.17 -12.31
C ARG A 16 -5.57 -27.45 -11.56
N ARG A 17 -6.22 -27.66 -10.40
CA ARG A 17 -6.38 -28.89 -9.59
C ARG A 17 -5.31 -29.29 -8.55
N GLY A 18 -5.77 -29.36 -7.31
CA GLY A 18 -5.28 -30.17 -6.17
C GLY A 18 -6.43 -30.28 -5.14
N GLN A 19 -6.58 -31.40 -4.40
CA GLN A 19 -7.72 -31.66 -3.48
C GLN A 19 -7.29 -32.28 -2.14
N GLY A 20 -8.03 -31.94 -1.06
CA GLY A 20 -8.04 -32.63 0.26
C GLY A 20 -7.31 -31.89 1.40
N CYS A 21 -7.68 -32.02 2.69
CA CYS A 21 -8.82 -32.69 3.32
C CYS A 21 -9.08 -32.23 4.79
N PHE A 22 -10.35 -32.25 5.23
CA PHE A 22 -10.95 -32.37 6.60
C PHE A 22 -10.74 -31.38 7.79
N CYS A 23 -11.90 -30.88 8.30
CA CYS A 23 -12.38 -30.63 9.69
C CYS A 23 -11.45 -30.17 10.84
N ALA A 24 -11.84 -29.35 11.85
CA ALA A 24 -13.03 -28.52 12.20
C ALA A 24 -12.63 -27.65 13.45
N ARG A 25 -13.43 -26.83 14.18
CA ARG A 25 -14.88 -26.58 14.34
C ARG A 25 -15.18 -25.08 14.64
N HIS A 26 -16.44 -24.66 14.41
CA HIS A 26 -17.19 -23.53 15.00
C HIS A 26 -16.50 -22.25 15.56
N LEU A 27 -16.61 -21.16 14.78
CA LEU A 27 -16.86 -19.77 15.21
C LEU A 27 -17.82 -19.12 14.16
N PRO A 28 -18.49 -17.98 14.43
CA PRO A 28 -19.60 -17.50 13.59
C PRO A 28 -19.17 -17.19 12.14
N ARG A 29 -20.01 -17.63 11.19
CA ARG A 29 -19.73 -17.64 9.74
C ARG A 29 -20.17 -16.33 9.06
N GLY A 30 -19.39 -15.80 8.13
CA GLY A 30 -19.84 -14.67 7.31
C GLY A 30 -18.89 -14.22 6.18
N GLU A 31 -17.84 -13.49 6.55
CA GLU A 31 -17.40 -12.36 5.69
C GLU A 31 -15.98 -12.45 5.09
N ILE A 32 -15.07 -13.21 5.70
CA ILE A 32 -13.65 -13.31 5.28
C ILE A 32 -13.30 -14.79 5.09
N LYS A 33 -12.81 -15.18 3.90
CA LYS A 33 -12.49 -16.58 3.58
C LYS A 33 -11.13 -17.01 4.16
N SER A 34 -10.13 -16.15 4.08
CA SER A 34 -8.82 -16.34 4.72
C SER A 34 -8.09 -15.00 4.84
N ALA A 35 -7.04 -14.98 5.65
CA ALA A 35 -6.11 -13.85 5.77
C ALA A 35 -4.68 -14.39 5.82
N VAL A 36 -3.77 -13.72 5.12
CA VAL A 36 -2.38 -14.14 4.91
C VAL A 36 -1.47 -12.94 5.14
N CYS A 37 -0.43 -13.09 5.97
CA CYS A 37 0.61 -12.06 6.10
C CYS A 37 1.32 -11.85 4.77
N VAL A 38 1.68 -10.61 4.44
CA VAL A 38 2.45 -10.34 3.20
C VAL A 38 3.80 -11.06 3.28
N ARG A 39 4.17 -11.76 2.20
CA ARG A 39 5.39 -12.59 2.15
C ARG A 39 6.62 -11.70 2.16
N GLU A 40 7.60 -12.08 2.98
CA GLU A 40 8.95 -11.53 2.96
C GLU A 40 9.72 -12.09 1.75
N CYS A 41 10.33 -11.20 0.96
CA CYS A 41 11.11 -11.55 -0.22
C CYS A 41 12.60 -11.35 0.07
N ASN A 42 13.30 -12.44 0.42
CA ASN A 42 14.71 -12.43 0.84
C ASN A 42 15.73 -12.03 -0.26
N LYS A 43 15.30 -11.69 -1.48
CA LYS A 43 16.19 -11.41 -2.61
C LYS A 43 15.66 -10.31 -3.53
N ILE A 44 16.46 -9.26 -3.69
CA ILE A 44 16.39 -8.35 -4.84
C ILE A 44 17.23 -9.00 -5.95
N HIS A 45 16.60 -9.73 -6.87
CA HIS A 45 17.27 -10.34 -8.02
C HIS A 45 16.89 -9.61 -9.31
N PRO A 46 17.83 -8.99 -10.04
CA PRO A 46 17.51 -8.17 -11.23
C PRO A 46 16.88 -8.94 -12.40
N HIS A 47 17.03 -10.27 -12.47
CA HIS A 47 16.52 -11.08 -13.57
C HIS A 47 16.09 -12.48 -13.10
N GLN A 48 14.82 -12.65 -12.74
CA GLN A 48 14.10 -13.93 -12.85
C GLN A 48 12.60 -13.68 -12.87
N SER A 49 11.87 -14.39 -13.74
CA SER A 49 10.41 -14.28 -13.86
C SER A 49 9.74 -14.64 -12.54
N ALA A 50 8.92 -13.72 -12.01
CA ALA A 50 8.21 -13.87 -10.74
C ALA A 50 7.04 -14.88 -10.82
N ALA A 51 7.38 -16.16 -10.98
CA ALA A 51 6.49 -17.30 -10.86
C ALA A 51 7.19 -18.35 -9.96
N ALA A 52 7.20 -18.07 -8.65
CA ALA A 52 7.79 -18.94 -7.63
C ALA A 52 6.84 -19.09 -6.42
N ASP A 53 5.96 -20.08 -6.58
CA ASP A 53 5.28 -20.84 -5.54
C ASP A 53 4.29 -20.10 -4.62
N LEU A 54 3.02 -20.24 -5.02
CA LEU A 54 1.86 -20.30 -4.14
C LEU A 54 1.82 -21.68 -3.44
N GLU A 55 2.08 -21.75 -2.13
CA GLU A 55 1.24 -22.54 -1.21
C GLU A 55 1.54 -22.33 0.29
N SER A 56 0.48 -22.50 1.10
CA SER A 56 0.44 -22.62 2.57
C SER A 56 1.31 -21.66 3.43
N VAL A 57 0.65 -20.64 4.00
CA VAL A 57 0.94 -20.20 5.37
C VAL A 57 -0.31 -20.39 6.22
N CYS A 58 -0.13 -21.00 7.39
CA CYS A 58 -1.18 -21.52 8.28
C CYS A 58 -2.39 -20.59 8.48
N THR A 59 -3.59 -21.12 8.25
CA THR A 59 -4.87 -20.49 8.60
C THR A 59 -5.04 -20.38 10.13
N ARG A 60 -4.48 -19.31 10.71
CA ARG A 60 -4.95 -18.77 11.99
C ARG A 60 -5.76 -17.51 11.74
N THR A 61 -6.90 -17.42 12.41
CA THR A 61 -7.96 -16.42 12.24
C THR A 61 -7.42 -14.99 12.48
N CYS A 62 -7.03 -14.29 11.42
CA CYS A 62 -6.32 -13.00 11.50
C CYS A 62 -7.27 -11.79 11.53
N ASN A 63 -8.39 -11.88 12.25
CA ASN A 63 -9.40 -10.81 12.32
C ASN A 63 -9.14 -9.78 13.44
N SER A 64 -8.25 -10.08 14.39
CA SER A 64 -7.86 -9.17 15.49
C SER A 64 -6.36 -9.07 15.73
N SER A 65 -5.55 -9.98 15.18
CA SER A 65 -4.12 -10.05 15.46
C SER A 65 -3.25 -9.18 14.56
N SER A 66 -3.60 -8.97 13.29
CA SER A 66 -2.78 -8.21 12.32
C SER A 66 -2.70 -6.71 12.65
N THR A 67 -3.85 -6.10 12.94
CA THR A 67 -3.95 -4.69 13.38
C THR A 67 -3.24 -4.44 14.70
N ALA A 68 -3.30 -5.41 15.64
CA ALA A 68 -2.55 -5.37 16.90
C ALA A 68 -1.03 -5.59 16.70
N GLN A 69 -0.63 -6.45 15.75
CA GLN A 69 0.78 -6.73 15.42
C GLN A 69 1.43 -5.65 14.55
N ARG A 70 0.66 -4.69 14.00
CA ARG A 70 1.15 -3.60 13.14
C ARG A 70 1.92 -4.09 11.90
N ARG A 71 1.49 -5.21 11.31
CA ARG A 71 2.09 -5.82 10.10
C ARG A 71 1.08 -5.87 8.95
N PRO A 72 1.52 -5.70 7.68
CA PRO A 72 0.66 -5.85 6.52
C PRO A 72 0.08 -7.26 6.38
N ALA A 73 -1.19 -7.32 5.97
CA ALA A 73 -1.90 -8.58 5.76
C ALA A 73 -2.89 -8.45 4.61
N VAL A 74 -2.94 -9.46 3.73
CA VAL A 74 -3.97 -9.57 2.69
C VAL A 74 -5.10 -10.45 3.23
N LEU A 75 -6.30 -9.89 3.33
CA LEU A 75 -7.53 -10.63 3.56
C LEU A 75 -8.10 -10.99 2.19
N ARG A 76 -8.28 -12.29 1.94
CA ARG A 76 -8.60 -12.83 0.61
C ARG A 76 -10.10 -13.02 0.43
N ALA A 77 -10.58 -12.65 -0.77
CA ALA A 77 -11.98 -12.82 -1.19
C ALA A 77 -13.00 -12.34 -0.13
N VAL A 78 -12.77 -11.13 0.37
CA VAL A 78 -13.67 -10.36 1.24
C VAL A 78 -14.93 -10.01 0.46
N ARG A 79 -16.09 -10.06 1.12
CA ARG A 79 -17.35 -9.62 0.52
C ARG A 79 -17.42 -8.09 0.46
N LEU A 80 -16.83 -7.51 -0.58
CA LEU A 80 -16.79 -6.05 -0.78
C LEU A 80 -18.13 -5.44 -1.27
N GLY A 81 -19.20 -6.23 -1.35
CA GLY A 81 -20.50 -5.81 -1.87
C GLY A 81 -20.67 -6.02 -3.38
N PRO A 82 -21.77 -5.52 -3.98
CA PRO A 82 -22.07 -5.66 -5.40
C PRO A 82 -20.99 -5.10 -6.36
N CYS A 83 -20.08 -4.24 -5.88
CA CYS A 83 -19.03 -3.63 -6.70
C CYS A 83 -18.18 -4.67 -7.46
N LEU A 84 -17.94 -5.85 -6.86
CA LEU A 84 -17.15 -6.94 -7.44
C LEU A 84 -17.74 -7.54 -8.72
N GLU A 85 -19.05 -7.41 -8.91
CA GLU A 85 -19.78 -7.91 -10.09
C GLU A 85 -20.18 -6.76 -11.01
N LYS A 86 -20.53 -5.59 -10.44
CA LYS A 86 -21.07 -4.45 -11.20
C LYS A 86 -20.03 -3.53 -11.82
N TRP A 87 -18.85 -3.33 -11.22
CA TRP A 87 -17.91 -2.27 -11.63
C TRP A 87 -17.10 -2.61 -12.90
N THR A 88 -17.82 -2.78 -14.01
CA THR A 88 -17.28 -2.78 -15.37
C THR A 88 -17.02 -1.34 -15.85
N VAL A 89 -16.28 -1.19 -16.96
CA VAL A 89 -15.99 0.11 -17.59
C VAL A 89 -17.28 0.86 -17.92
N GLU A 90 -18.27 0.15 -18.47
CA GLU A 90 -19.57 0.68 -18.89
C GLU A 90 -20.42 1.13 -17.70
N TYR A 91 -20.51 0.30 -16.65
CA TYR A 91 -21.27 0.63 -15.44
C TYR A 91 -20.66 1.83 -14.70
N LEU A 92 -19.34 1.84 -14.53
CA LEU A 92 -18.61 2.95 -13.93
C LEU A 92 -18.82 4.24 -14.74
N GLY A 93 -18.73 4.16 -16.06
CA GLY A 93 -19.00 5.31 -16.93
C GLY A 93 -20.45 5.80 -16.83
N GLN A 94 -21.42 4.90 -16.81
CA GLN A 94 -22.83 5.27 -16.63
C GLN A 94 -23.10 5.92 -15.27
N LYS A 95 -22.51 5.40 -14.18
CA LYS A 95 -22.76 5.85 -12.81
C LYS A 95 -21.98 7.08 -12.38
N GLY A 96 -20.75 7.26 -12.86
CA GLY A 96 -20.00 8.50 -12.63
C GLY A 96 -20.34 9.62 -13.61
N GLY A 97 -20.87 9.27 -14.79
CA GLY A 97 -21.35 10.21 -15.81
C GLY A 97 -20.31 11.24 -16.22
N ASP A 98 -20.78 12.45 -16.52
CA ASP A 98 -19.96 13.56 -16.99
C ASP A 98 -19.27 14.33 -15.84
N LYS A 99 -19.12 13.73 -14.65
CA LYS A 99 -18.46 14.38 -13.51
C LYS A 99 -16.98 14.59 -13.79
N GLU A 100 -16.57 15.84 -13.89
CA GLU A 100 -15.17 16.23 -14.05
C GLU A 100 -14.27 15.69 -12.92
N VAL A 101 -13.25 14.91 -13.29
CA VAL A 101 -12.25 14.37 -12.38
C VAL A 101 -10.83 14.81 -12.74
N LYS A 102 -10.06 15.16 -11.72
CA LYS A 102 -8.63 15.49 -11.87
C LYS A 102 -7.81 14.22 -11.95
N ILE A 103 -7.09 14.06 -13.06
CA ILE A 103 -6.34 12.86 -13.40
C ILE A 103 -4.87 13.20 -13.66
N HIS A 104 -4.03 12.19 -13.52
CA HIS A 104 -2.63 12.23 -13.90
C HIS A 104 -2.50 11.51 -15.25
N VAL A 105 -1.77 12.11 -16.18
CA VAL A 105 -1.51 11.58 -17.51
C VAL A 105 0.00 11.48 -17.69
N SER A 106 0.52 10.28 -17.94
CA SER A 106 1.95 10.06 -18.13
C SER A 106 2.23 9.31 -19.43
N THR A 107 3.30 9.70 -20.12
CA THR A 107 3.80 9.01 -21.32
C THR A 107 4.76 7.86 -20.97
N VAL A 108 4.98 7.60 -19.68
CA VAL A 108 5.86 6.52 -19.19
C VAL A 108 5.16 5.71 -18.09
N PRO A 109 5.43 4.39 -17.97
CA PRO A 109 4.78 3.57 -16.94
C PRO A 109 5.17 3.93 -15.50
N GLN A 110 6.43 4.34 -15.28
CA GLN A 110 6.95 4.72 -13.97
C GLN A 110 6.70 6.21 -13.68
N MET A 111 5.73 6.49 -12.82
CA MET A 111 5.45 7.86 -12.37
C MET A 111 6.41 8.31 -11.27
N ASP A 112 6.95 9.52 -11.45
CA ASP A 112 7.82 10.21 -10.51
C ASP A 112 7.17 11.51 -10.05
N PHE A 113 6.85 11.61 -8.76
CA PHE A 113 6.24 12.80 -8.16
C PHE A 113 7.27 13.85 -7.67
N LEU A 114 8.54 13.46 -7.51
CA LEU A 114 9.61 14.37 -7.14
C LEU A 114 9.96 15.25 -8.34
N HIS A 115 10.19 14.65 -9.51
CA HIS A 115 10.46 15.38 -10.76
C HIS A 115 9.21 15.68 -11.59
N LYS A 116 8.05 15.11 -11.25
CA LYS A 116 6.74 15.33 -11.88
C LYS A 116 6.74 15.02 -13.39
N ASN A 117 7.11 13.79 -13.75
CA ASN A 117 7.16 13.30 -15.14
C ASN A 117 5.77 12.99 -15.76
N PHE A 118 4.74 13.71 -15.34
CA PHE A 118 3.34 13.51 -15.74
C PHE A 118 2.59 14.85 -15.71
N ALA A 119 1.52 14.96 -16.50
CA ALA A 119 0.65 16.12 -16.53
C ALA A 119 -0.58 15.91 -15.64
N TYR A 120 -1.04 16.98 -14.97
CA TYR A 120 -2.40 17.03 -14.43
C TYR A 120 -3.36 17.45 -15.53
N LYS A 121 -4.46 16.71 -15.69
CA LYS A 121 -5.56 17.01 -16.62
C LYS A 121 -6.89 16.84 -15.91
N THR A 122 -7.96 17.23 -16.58
CA THR A 122 -9.34 16.94 -16.16
C THR A 122 -10.06 16.28 -17.32
N LEU A 123 -10.92 15.32 -17.03
CA LEU A 123 -11.85 14.70 -17.97
C LEU A 123 -13.19 14.42 -17.27
N PRO A 124 -14.30 14.36 -18.02
CA PRO A 124 -15.50 13.64 -17.62
C PRO A 124 -15.17 12.21 -17.15
N PHE A 125 -15.77 11.75 -16.04
CA PHE A 125 -15.44 10.46 -15.43
C PHE A 125 -15.67 9.28 -16.37
N ASN A 126 -16.78 9.28 -17.11
CA ASN A 126 -17.10 8.28 -18.12
C ASN A 126 -16.01 8.13 -19.19
N GLU A 127 -15.52 9.24 -19.71
CA GLU A 127 -14.44 9.29 -20.68
C GLU A 127 -13.11 8.85 -20.07
N PHE A 128 -12.78 9.34 -18.87
CA PHE A 128 -11.58 8.90 -18.15
C PHE A 128 -11.57 7.38 -17.94
N VAL A 129 -12.66 6.77 -17.45
CA VAL A 129 -12.69 5.32 -17.18
C VAL A 129 -12.53 4.52 -18.48
N LYS A 130 -13.16 4.97 -19.57
CA LYS A 130 -12.98 4.38 -20.90
C LYS A 130 -11.50 4.44 -21.32
N ARG A 131 -10.92 5.64 -21.43
CA ARG A 131 -9.52 5.83 -21.86
C ARG A 131 -8.54 5.09 -20.93
N ALA A 132 -8.78 5.09 -19.62
CA ALA A 132 -7.95 4.36 -18.66
C ALA A 132 -7.93 2.83 -18.88
N SER A 133 -9.02 2.26 -19.41
CA SER A 133 -9.12 0.83 -19.73
C SER A 133 -8.46 0.44 -21.06
N GLU A 134 -8.24 1.41 -21.94
CA GLU A 134 -7.61 1.22 -23.25
C GLU A 134 -6.06 1.21 -23.14
N ARG A 135 -5.38 0.62 -24.12
CA ARG A 135 -3.91 0.66 -24.26
C ARG A 135 -3.41 1.65 -25.32
N LYS A 136 -4.29 2.00 -26.26
CA LYS A 136 -4.07 3.01 -27.27
C LYS A 136 -5.37 3.77 -27.44
N HIS A 137 -5.29 5.09 -27.49
CA HIS A 137 -6.44 5.98 -27.42
C HIS A 137 -6.60 6.71 -28.77
N SER A 138 -7.84 6.83 -29.24
CA SER A 138 -8.14 7.64 -30.44
C SER A 138 -8.08 9.14 -30.17
N ASP A 139 -8.22 9.52 -28.91
CA ASP A 139 -8.12 10.89 -28.39
C ASP A 139 -7.22 10.84 -27.15
N PHE A 140 -6.23 11.73 -27.08
CA PHE A 140 -5.18 11.76 -26.07
C PHE A 140 -4.66 13.18 -25.86
N PHE A 141 -3.98 13.44 -24.74
CA PHE A 141 -3.42 14.75 -24.42
C PHE A 141 -1.95 14.92 -24.86
N LEU A 142 -1.16 13.85 -24.83
CA LEU A 142 0.29 13.84 -24.99
C LEU A 142 0.72 12.82 -26.07
N CYS A 143 0.28 11.56 -25.99
CA CYS A 143 0.57 10.53 -26.98
C CYS A 143 -0.49 9.41 -27.01
N GLU A 144 -0.53 8.64 -28.10
CA GLU A 144 -1.54 7.60 -28.33
C GLU A 144 -1.53 6.47 -27.28
N ASP A 145 -0.41 6.24 -26.59
CA ASP A 145 -0.19 5.20 -25.59
C ASP A 145 -0.03 5.75 -24.16
N GLU A 146 -0.47 6.98 -23.91
CA GLU A 146 -0.42 7.59 -22.58
C GLU A 146 -1.22 6.79 -21.53
N SER A 147 -0.75 6.79 -20.29
CA SER A 147 -1.37 6.09 -19.17
C SER A 147 -2.06 7.07 -18.22
N TYR A 148 -3.24 6.68 -17.75
CA TYR A 148 -4.08 7.51 -16.89
C TYR A 148 -4.13 6.98 -15.45
N TYR A 149 -4.16 7.90 -14.48
CA TYR A 149 -4.34 7.57 -13.07
C TYR A 149 -5.21 8.61 -12.33
N LEU A 150 -6.27 8.11 -11.68
CA LEU A 150 -7.15 8.86 -10.78
C LEU A 150 -6.84 8.51 -9.32
N ARG A 151 -6.71 9.55 -8.50
CA ARG A 151 -6.81 9.51 -7.03
C ARG A 151 -7.89 10.52 -6.67
N SER A 152 -9.07 10.08 -6.23
CA SER A 152 -10.18 11.00 -5.94
C SER A 152 -9.80 12.02 -4.86
N LEU A 153 -10.41 13.20 -4.91
CA LEU A 153 -10.17 14.32 -3.99
C LEU A 153 -11.49 14.73 -3.36
N GLY A 154 -11.45 15.36 -2.18
CA GLY A 154 -12.60 16.07 -1.63
C GLY A 154 -13.00 17.25 -2.53
N GLU A 155 -14.20 17.78 -2.32
CA GLU A 155 -14.76 18.85 -3.16
C GLU A 155 -13.92 20.14 -3.03
N ASP A 156 -13.63 20.57 -1.81
CA ASP A 156 -12.50 21.47 -1.53
C ASP A 156 -11.23 20.66 -1.23
N VAL A 157 -10.42 20.47 -2.27
CA VAL A 157 -9.10 19.80 -2.24
C VAL A 157 -8.16 20.32 -1.14
N ARG A 158 -8.35 21.54 -0.62
CA ARG A 158 -7.51 22.13 0.43
C ARG A 158 -8.04 21.90 1.85
N ARG A 159 -9.28 21.45 2.01
CA ARG A 159 -9.96 21.35 3.31
C ARG A 159 -10.59 20.00 3.59
N GLU A 160 -11.03 19.30 2.56
CA GLU A 160 -11.82 18.08 2.68
C GLU A 160 -11.03 16.86 2.17
N PRO A 161 -10.92 15.79 3.01
CA PRO A 161 -10.51 14.49 2.52
C PRO A 161 -11.46 13.97 1.43
N ALA A 162 -10.94 13.10 0.57
CA ALA A 162 -11.77 12.32 -0.33
C ALA A 162 -12.71 11.40 0.47
N ASP A 163 -13.92 11.23 -0.04
CA ASP A 163 -14.97 10.42 0.54
C ASP A 163 -15.89 9.92 -0.58
N LEU A 164 -15.76 8.65 -0.92
CA LEU A 164 -16.50 7.98 -1.99
C LEU A 164 -18.01 8.19 -1.88
N SER A 165 -18.57 8.20 -0.66
CA SER A 165 -20.02 8.41 -0.46
C SER A 165 -20.48 9.83 -0.77
N LYS A 166 -19.58 10.82 -0.76
CA LYS A 166 -19.87 12.19 -1.18
C LYS A 166 -19.60 12.38 -2.67
N GLN A 167 -18.45 11.94 -3.16
CA GLN A 167 -18.06 12.20 -4.55
C GLN A 167 -18.76 11.28 -5.56
N PHE A 168 -19.11 10.05 -5.17
CA PHE A 168 -19.75 9.05 -6.03
C PHE A 168 -20.78 8.22 -5.24
N PRO A 169 -21.87 8.83 -4.74
CA PRO A 169 -22.85 8.17 -3.86
C PRO A 169 -23.40 6.86 -4.45
N ASP A 170 -23.84 6.89 -5.72
CA ASP A 170 -24.31 5.72 -6.47
C ASP A 170 -23.32 4.54 -6.52
N LEU A 171 -22.02 4.82 -6.55
CA LEU A 171 -20.99 3.77 -6.52
C LEU A 171 -20.69 3.34 -5.09
N ALA A 172 -20.77 4.25 -4.11
CA ALA A 172 -20.55 3.92 -2.70
C ALA A 172 -21.58 2.90 -2.18
N GLU A 173 -22.83 2.92 -2.65
CA GLU A 173 -23.84 1.91 -2.31
C GLU A 173 -23.42 0.46 -2.70
N ASP A 174 -22.62 0.32 -3.76
CA ASP A 174 -22.10 -0.99 -4.20
C ASP A 174 -20.89 -1.46 -3.38
N PHE A 175 -20.22 -0.57 -2.65
CA PHE A 175 -18.94 -0.82 -1.98
C PHE A 175 -19.08 -0.89 -0.46
N ASN A 176 -18.86 -2.08 0.10
CA ASN A 176 -18.97 -2.37 1.52
C ASN A 176 -17.62 -2.89 2.04
N ILE A 177 -17.19 -2.45 3.23
CA ILE A 177 -16.04 -3.04 3.92
C ILE A 177 -16.47 -3.62 5.27
N PRO A 178 -15.87 -4.73 5.73
CA PRO A 178 -16.03 -5.18 7.11
C PRO A 178 -15.59 -4.10 8.10
N GLN A 179 -16.19 -4.07 9.30
CA GLN A 179 -15.89 -3.07 10.30
C GLN A 179 -14.55 -3.36 11.01
N PHE A 180 -13.46 -2.72 10.54
CA PHE A 180 -12.12 -2.83 11.15
C PHE A 180 -11.78 -1.74 12.17
N PHE A 181 -12.55 -0.65 12.21
CA PHE A 181 -12.32 0.53 13.05
C PHE A 181 -13.65 1.15 13.50
N ALA A 182 -13.62 1.98 14.55
CA ALA A 182 -14.78 2.72 15.01
C ALA A 182 -15.08 3.91 14.08
N ALA A 183 -16.36 4.26 13.91
CA ALA A 183 -16.79 5.25 12.91
C ALA A 183 -16.16 6.64 13.10
N ASP A 184 -15.86 7.02 14.35
CA ASP A 184 -15.17 8.26 14.72
C ASP A 184 -13.67 8.26 14.40
N GLN A 185 -13.09 7.11 14.05
CA GLN A 185 -11.71 7.01 13.53
C GLN A 185 -11.63 7.27 12.03
N PHE A 186 -12.73 7.15 11.28
CA PHE A 186 -12.75 7.33 9.82
C PHE A 186 -12.14 8.67 9.39
N PHE A 187 -11.30 8.64 8.36
CA PHE A 187 -10.64 9.83 7.83
C PHE A 187 -10.97 10.09 6.37
N SER A 188 -10.86 9.07 5.50
CA SER A 188 -11.02 9.26 4.06
C SER A 188 -11.34 7.94 3.36
N SER A 189 -12.13 8.00 2.28
CA SER A 189 -12.27 6.89 1.33
C SER A 189 -11.93 7.39 -0.08
N VAL A 190 -10.86 6.84 -0.65
CA VAL A 190 -10.19 7.36 -1.85
C VAL A 190 -10.35 6.37 -3.00
N PHE A 191 -11.00 6.81 -4.07
CA PHE A 191 -11.15 6.05 -5.30
C PHE A 191 -9.84 6.06 -6.08
N ARG A 192 -9.36 4.89 -6.50
CA ARG A 192 -8.13 4.70 -7.27
C ARG A 192 -8.43 3.94 -8.56
N ILE A 193 -8.21 4.56 -9.70
CA ILE A 193 -8.38 3.93 -11.02
C ILE A 193 -7.10 4.18 -11.82
N SER A 194 -6.55 3.12 -12.44
CA SER A 194 -5.25 3.18 -13.12
C SER A 194 -5.23 2.34 -14.39
N SER A 195 -4.62 2.88 -15.44
CA SER A 195 -4.23 2.13 -16.64
C SER A 195 -3.27 0.99 -16.33
N CYS A 196 -3.30 -0.05 -17.17
CA CYS A 196 -2.39 -1.19 -17.08
C CYS A 196 -0.93 -0.77 -17.24
N GLY A 197 -0.04 -1.28 -16.38
CA GLY A 197 1.40 -1.05 -16.42
C GLY A 197 1.86 0.16 -15.59
N LEU A 198 0.95 1.02 -15.15
CA LEU A 198 1.30 2.21 -14.39
C LEU A 198 1.80 1.85 -12.97
N GLN A 199 3.00 2.35 -12.65
CA GLN A 199 3.67 2.20 -11.37
C GLN A 199 3.71 3.55 -10.64
N LEU A 200 3.23 3.57 -9.40
CA LEU A 200 3.37 4.72 -8.50
C LEU A 200 4.67 4.61 -7.70
N TRP A 201 5.27 5.77 -7.40
CA TRP A 201 6.46 5.88 -6.55
C TRP A 201 6.19 5.33 -5.13
N THR A 202 7.26 4.89 -4.47
CA THR A 202 7.21 4.40 -3.09
C THR A 202 6.95 5.56 -2.13
N HIS A 203 5.93 5.46 -1.29
CA HIS A 203 5.56 6.46 -0.29
C HIS A 203 4.95 5.81 0.96
N TYR A 204 4.75 6.58 2.02
CA TYR A 204 3.97 6.16 3.19
C TYR A 204 2.85 7.16 3.52
N ASP A 205 1.84 6.68 4.23
CA ASP A 205 0.77 7.50 4.79
C ASP A 205 0.82 7.45 6.33
N VAL A 206 0.29 8.48 6.99
CA VAL A 206 0.31 8.63 8.46
C VAL A 206 -0.95 8.01 9.12
N MET A 207 -1.92 7.63 8.30
CA MET A 207 -3.14 6.91 8.68
C MET A 207 -2.98 5.40 8.47
N ASP A 208 -3.75 4.59 9.18
CA ASP A 208 -3.94 3.19 8.79
C ASP A 208 -4.78 3.13 7.51
N ASN A 209 -4.53 2.14 6.65
CA ASN A 209 -5.09 2.06 5.30
C ASN A 209 -5.54 0.63 4.98
N LEU A 210 -6.73 0.50 4.37
CA LEU A 210 -7.19 -0.73 3.71
C LEU A 210 -7.30 -0.46 2.21
N LEU A 211 -6.42 -1.09 1.43
CA LEU A 211 -6.49 -1.08 -0.03
C LEU A 211 -7.38 -2.23 -0.50
N ALA A 212 -8.62 -1.92 -0.85
CA ALA A 212 -9.56 -2.84 -1.49
C ALA A 212 -9.30 -2.88 -3.00
N GLN A 213 -9.06 -4.07 -3.55
CA GLN A 213 -8.93 -4.28 -4.99
C GLN A 213 -10.26 -4.84 -5.52
N VAL A 214 -10.96 -4.05 -6.34
CA VAL A 214 -12.31 -4.39 -6.82
C VAL A 214 -12.26 -4.98 -8.24
N THR A 215 -11.54 -4.33 -9.15
CA THR A 215 -11.41 -4.76 -10.55
C THR A 215 -9.94 -4.84 -10.94
N GLY A 216 -9.55 -5.88 -11.68
CA GLY A 216 -8.18 -6.09 -12.16
C GLY A 216 -7.16 -6.46 -11.08
N MET A 217 -5.96 -6.87 -11.49
CA MET A 217 -4.87 -7.27 -10.60
C MET A 217 -3.87 -6.14 -10.32
N LYS A 218 -3.36 -6.08 -9.08
CA LYS A 218 -2.39 -5.07 -8.63
C LYS A 218 -1.27 -5.70 -7.81
N ARG A 219 -0.02 -5.45 -8.19
CA ARG A 219 1.16 -5.81 -7.37
C ARG A 219 1.41 -4.69 -6.37
N VAL A 220 1.63 -5.06 -5.11
CA VAL A 220 2.02 -4.13 -4.04
C VAL A 220 3.29 -4.65 -3.39
N VAL A 221 4.30 -3.80 -3.36
CA VAL A 221 5.56 -4.02 -2.63
C VAL A 221 5.58 -3.10 -1.43
N LEU A 222 5.95 -3.61 -0.25
CA LEU A 222 6.01 -2.85 0.99
C LEU A 222 7.37 -2.97 1.67
N TYR A 223 7.73 -1.95 2.45
CA TYR A 223 8.92 -1.91 3.30
C TYR A 223 8.53 -1.47 4.72
N SER A 224 9.29 -1.92 5.72
CA SER A 224 9.02 -1.59 7.12
C SER A 224 9.23 -0.10 7.39
N PRO A 225 8.51 0.52 8.34
CA PRO A 225 8.87 1.83 8.88
C PRO A 225 10.33 1.90 9.38
N GLN A 226 10.93 0.75 9.74
CA GLN A 226 12.33 0.65 10.13
C GLN A 226 13.32 0.78 8.97
N ASP A 227 12.90 0.49 7.73
CA ASP A 227 13.72 0.61 6.52
C ASP A 227 13.89 2.08 6.06
N ALA A 228 13.31 3.06 6.75
CA ALA A 228 13.31 4.48 6.36
C ALA A 228 14.71 5.04 5.99
N LEU A 229 15.77 4.60 6.68
CA LEU A 229 17.16 5.01 6.39
C LEU A 229 17.74 4.40 5.10
N HIS A 230 17.13 3.33 4.58
CA HIS A 230 17.55 2.63 3.36
C HIS A 230 16.75 3.08 2.13
N LEU A 231 15.65 3.82 2.33
CA LEU A 231 14.70 4.20 1.28
C LEU A 231 14.92 5.60 0.70
N TYR A 232 15.95 6.35 1.10
CA TYR A 232 16.30 7.66 0.52
C TYR A 232 15.09 8.61 0.43
N LEU A 233 14.60 9.05 1.59
CA LEU A 233 13.33 9.75 1.69
C LEU A 233 13.45 11.25 1.45
N SER A 234 12.63 11.75 0.53
CA SER A 234 12.35 13.18 0.33
C SER A 234 10.91 13.46 0.76
N GLY A 235 10.75 13.86 2.03
CA GLY A 235 9.46 13.94 2.69
C GLY A 235 8.83 12.55 2.90
N ASP A 236 7.59 12.38 2.45
CA ASP A 236 6.81 11.14 2.55
C ASP A 236 7.12 10.10 1.44
N LYS A 237 8.11 10.38 0.58
CA LYS A 237 8.37 9.67 -0.69
C LYS A 237 9.83 9.19 -0.78
N SER A 238 10.05 8.05 -1.41
CA SER A 238 11.39 7.55 -1.77
C SER A 238 11.88 8.17 -3.08
N GLU A 239 13.18 8.46 -3.16
CA GLU A 239 13.89 8.75 -4.40
C GLU A 239 14.13 7.52 -5.29
N VAL A 240 13.92 6.31 -4.77
CA VAL A 240 14.12 5.04 -5.50
C VAL A 240 12.84 4.69 -6.27
N LEU A 241 12.79 5.11 -7.53
CA LEU A 241 11.65 4.90 -8.43
C LEU A 241 11.56 3.44 -8.91
N ASP A 242 12.65 2.94 -9.50
CA ASP A 242 12.75 1.54 -9.91
C ASP A 242 13.22 0.70 -8.72
N ILE A 243 12.26 0.07 -8.05
CA ILE A 243 12.47 -0.81 -6.91
C ILE A 243 12.79 -2.26 -7.31
N ASP A 244 12.72 -2.60 -8.59
CA ASP A 244 13.00 -3.94 -9.12
C ASP A 244 14.42 -4.02 -9.71
N SER A 245 14.91 -2.91 -10.29
CA SER A 245 16.29 -2.72 -10.74
C SER A 245 16.88 -1.37 -10.26
N PRO A 246 17.08 -1.18 -8.94
CA PRO A 246 17.54 0.08 -8.37
C PRO A 246 18.96 0.46 -8.81
N ASP A 247 19.21 1.76 -9.03
CA ASP A 247 20.55 2.29 -9.25
C ASP A 247 21.35 2.29 -7.94
N LEU A 248 22.01 1.16 -7.67
CA LEU A 248 22.86 0.96 -6.49
C LEU A 248 24.13 1.83 -6.47
N LYS A 249 24.48 2.56 -7.54
CA LYS A 249 25.55 3.58 -7.48
C LYS A 249 25.05 4.85 -6.81
N ARG A 250 23.78 5.22 -7.04
CA ARG A 250 23.11 6.36 -6.39
C ARG A 250 22.54 5.98 -5.02
N PHE A 251 21.99 4.78 -4.90
CA PHE A 251 21.22 4.31 -3.74
C PHE A 251 21.79 3.01 -3.12
N PRO A 252 23.09 2.95 -2.75
CA PRO A 252 23.74 1.72 -2.28
C PRO A 252 23.10 1.11 -1.02
N GLU A 253 22.47 1.91 -0.15
CA GLU A 253 21.82 1.42 1.07
C GLU A 253 20.49 0.71 0.79
N PHE A 254 19.87 0.91 -0.38
CA PHE A 254 18.54 0.35 -0.70
C PHE A 254 18.54 -1.18 -0.72
N VAL A 255 19.69 -1.81 -1.00
CA VAL A 255 19.85 -3.28 -0.91
C VAL A 255 19.62 -3.84 0.50
N LYS A 256 19.66 -2.99 1.54
CA LYS A 256 19.39 -3.36 2.93
C LYS A 256 17.90 -3.24 3.29
N ALA A 257 17.10 -2.56 2.47
CA ALA A 257 15.66 -2.40 2.71
C ALA A 257 14.92 -3.73 2.55
N LYS A 258 14.16 -4.13 3.56
CA LYS A 258 13.50 -5.44 3.61
C LYS A 258 12.19 -5.44 2.83
N ARG A 259 12.22 -6.06 1.64
CA ARG A 259 11.08 -6.14 0.72
C ARG A 259 10.02 -7.16 1.16
N TYR A 260 8.77 -6.72 1.20
CA TYR A 260 7.58 -7.57 1.33
C TYR A 260 6.72 -7.42 0.07
N GLU A 261 6.08 -8.48 -0.41
CA GLU A 261 5.34 -8.42 -1.68
C GLU A 261 4.05 -9.25 -1.68
N CYS A 262 3.02 -8.72 -2.34
CA CYS A 262 1.80 -9.44 -2.69
C CYS A 262 1.22 -8.95 -4.01
N VAL A 263 0.51 -9.85 -4.70
CA VAL A 263 -0.46 -9.48 -5.73
C VAL A 263 -1.86 -9.56 -5.13
N LEU A 264 -2.67 -8.54 -5.42
CA LEU A 264 -4.07 -8.42 -5.06
C LEU A 264 -4.94 -8.72 -6.28
N GLU A 265 -5.96 -9.56 -6.06
CA GLU A 265 -6.98 -9.94 -7.03
C GLU A 265 -8.32 -9.27 -6.68
N PRO A 266 -9.29 -9.23 -7.60
CA PRO A 266 -10.66 -8.80 -7.30
C PRO A 266 -11.25 -9.47 -6.04
N GLY A 267 -11.62 -8.67 -5.04
CA GLY A 267 -12.13 -9.13 -3.75
C GLY A 267 -11.08 -9.19 -2.64
N ASP A 268 -9.82 -8.86 -2.92
CA ASP A 268 -8.79 -8.79 -1.89
C ASP A 268 -8.74 -7.43 -1.19
N LEU A 269 -8.36 -7.47 0.08
CA LEU A 269 -8.22 -6.31 0.94
C LEU A 269 -6.84 -6.35 1.61
N LEU A 270 -5.95 -5.43 1.26
CA LEU A 270 -4.64 -5.30 1.89
C LEU A 270 -4.70 -4.28 3.03
N PHE A 271 -4.48 -4.74 4.25
CA PHE A 271 -4.18 -3.86 5.38
C PHE A 271 -2.73 -3.36 5.26
N ILE A 272 -2.57 -2.04 5.24
CA ILE A 272 -1.31 -1.32 5.29
C ILE A 272 -1.33 -0.51 6.60
N PRO A 273 -0.56 -0.90 7.64
CA PRO A 273 -0.47 -0.12 8.86
C PRO A 273 0.21 1.23 8.56
N ALA A 274 -0.18 2.28 9.29
CA ALA A 274 0.44 3.60 9.20
C ALA A 274 1.98 3.54 9.23
N LEU A 275 2.61 4.42 8.45
CA LEU A 275 4.06 4.52 8.23
C LEU A 275 4.70 3.38 7.41
N TRP A 276 3.96 2.35 6.99
CA TRP A 276 4.52 1.36 6.06
C TRP A 276 4.64 1.95 4.65
N PHE A 277 5.86 1.93 4.14
CA PHE A 277 6.15 2.34 2.78
C PHE A 277 5.55 1.33 1.81
N HIS A 278 4.94 1.80 0.73
CA HIS A 278 4.35 0.94 -0.28
C HIS A 278 4.51 1.53 -1.69
N ASN A 279 4.68 0.63 -2.65
CA ASN A 279 4.79 0.88 -4.08
C ASN A 279 3.73 0.01 -4.79
N THR A 280 3.02 0.56 -5.77
CA THR A 280 1.94 -0.16 -6.46
C THR A 280 2.15 -0.16 -7.96
N LEU A 281 2.09 -1.34 -8.58
CA LEU A 281 2.05 -1.53 -10.03
C LEU A 281 0.70 -2.13 -10.44
N ALA A 282 -0.01 -1.45 -11.34
CA ALA A 282 -1.22 -1.97 -11.96
C ALA A 282 -0.85 -3.06 -12.99
N LEU A 283 -1.14 -4.34 -12.70
CA LEU A 283 -0.84 -5.44 -13.63
C LEU A 283 -1.85 -5.53 -14.78
N GLN A 284 -3.03 -4.93 -14.58
CA GLN A 284 -4.14 -4.80 -15.51
C GLN A 284 -4.74 -3.39 -15.35
N PHE A 285 -5.66 -2.99 -16.24
CA PHE A 285 -6.59 -1.91 -15.87
C PHE A 285 -7.30 -2.32 -14.58
N GLY A 286 -7.38 -1.40 -13.61
CA GLY A 286 -7.90 -1.77 -12.31
C GLY A 286 -8.51 -0.62 -11.52
N VAL A 287 -9.45 -1.02 -10.67
CA VAL A 287 -10.25 -0.16 -9.81
C VAL A 287 -10.10 -0.64 -8.38
N GLY A 288 -9.78 0.27 -7.47
CA GLY A 288 -9.67 -0.01 -6.05
C GLY A 288 -10.10 1.17 -5.20
N VAL A 289 -10.32 0.92 -3.92
CA VAL A 289 -10.69 1.92 -2.94
C VAL A 289 -9.73 1.81 -1.76
N ASN A 290 -9.05 2.91 -1.42
CA ASN A 290 -8.33 2.99 -0.16
C ASN A 290 -9.25 3.56 0.91
N VAL A 291 -9.33 2.91 2.07
CA VAL A 291 -10.06 3.44 3.23
C VAL A 291 -9.06 3.72 4.35
N PHE A 292 -8.99 4.99 4.75
CA PHE A 292 -8.06 5.50 5.75
C PHE A 292 -8.74 5.82 7.07
N TRP A 293 -8.09 5.50 8.19
CA TRP A 293 -8.56 5.86 9.53
C TRP A 293 -7.41 6.21 10.48
N ARG A 294 -7.78 6.94 11.53
CA ARG A 294 -6.89 7.39 12.60
C ARG A 294 -6.58 6.25 13.56
N HIS A 295 -5.30 5.87 13.63
CA HIS A 295 -4.78 4.97 14.65
C HIS A 295 -4.57 5.67 16.01
N LEU A 296 -4.17 6.95 15.98
CA LEU A 296 -3.93 7.78 17.15
C LEU A 296 -5.19 8.60 17.51
N PRO A 297 -5.28 9.21 18.71
CA PRO A 297 -6.31 10.19 19.04
C PRO A 297 -6.33 11.36 18.04
N ALA A 298 -7.51 11.90 17.73
CA ALA A 298 -7.70 12.87 16.64
C ALA A 298 -6.82 14.12 16.73
N ASP A 299 -6.58 14.66 17.93
CA ASP A 299 -5.70 15.83 18.14
C ASP A 299 -4.20 15.56 17.91
N SER A 300 -3.81 14.32 17.62
CA SER A 300 -2.44 13.97 17.22
C SER A 300 -2.11 14.40 15.79
N TYR A 301 -3.12 14.62 14.94
CA TYR A 301 -2.98 14.87 13.51
C TYR A 301 -3.14 16.36 13.15
N ASP A 302 -2.54 16.83 12.04
CA ASP A 302 -2.80 18.17 11.54
C ASP A 302 -4.24 18.27 10.99
N LYS A 303 -5.05 19.13 11.62
CA LYS A 303 -6.45 19.40 11.21
C LYS A 303 -6.56 20.06 9.83
N LYS A 304 -5.44 20.46 9.22
CA LYS A 304 -5.31 20.99 7.86
C LYS A 304 -4.69 19.97 6.88
N ASP A 305 -4.80 18.67 7.16
CA ASP A 305 -4.38 17.61 6.24
C ASP A 305 -5.60 16.91 5.59
N PRO A 306 -5.94 17.23 4.33
CA PRO A 306 -6.96 16.50 3.57
C PRO A 306 -6.40 15.24 2.87
N TYR A 307 -5.08 14.98 2.95
CA TYR A 307 -4.45 13.84 2.26
C TYR A 307 -4.18 12.67 3.20
N GLY A 308 -3.74 12.92 4.44
CA GLY A 308 -3.31 11.90 5.41
C GLY A 308 -1.80 11.64 5.41
N ASN A 309 -1.02 12.56 4.85
CA ASN A 309 0.42 12.45 4.61
C ASN A 309 1.26 13.42 5.47
N LYS A 310 0.65 14.34 6.21
CA LYS A 310 1.38 15.23 7.12
C LYS A 310 1.71 14.53 8.43
N ASP A 311 2.92 14.77 8.91
CA ASP A 311 3.40 14.28 10.20
C ASP A 311 2.42 14.59 11.35
N PRO A 312 2.30 13.69 12.34
CA PRO A 312 1.61 13.99 13.58
C PRO A 312 2.19 15.26 14.23
N VAL A 313 1.35 16.05 14.88
CA VAL A 313 1.70 17.38 15.42
C VAL A 313 2.94 17.33 16.33
N ALA A 314 3.11 16.25 17.10
CA ALA A 314 4.27 16.03 17.95
C ALA A 314 5.57 15.80 17.13
N ALA A 315 5.51 15.02 16.05
CA ALA A 315 6.65 14.77 15.17
C ALA A 315 7.06 16.04 14.41
N SER A 316 6.09 16.76 13.83
CA SER A 316 6.36 18.04 13.15
C SER A 316 7.04 19.06 14.08
N ARG A 317 6.57 19.21 15.32
CA ARG A 317 7.21 20.07 16.34
C ARG A 317 8.61 19.60 16.74
N ALA A 318 8.84 18.28 16.82
CA ALA A 318 10.14 17.71 17.15
C ALA A 318 11.16 17.94 16.03
N LEU A 319 10.77 17.75 14.77
CA LEU A 319 11.60 18.05 13.59
C LEU A 319 11.94 19.55 13.54
N GLN A 320 10.98 20.45 13.72
CA GLN A 320 11.25 21.89 13.81
C GLN A 320 12.21 22.26 14.97
N ALA A 321 12.19 21.52 16.08
CA ALA A 321 13.13 21.72 17.18
C ALA A 321 14.53 21.18 16.86
N LEU A 322 14.62 20.09 16.09
CA LEU A 322 15.88 19.57 15.57
C LEU A 322 16.54 20.57 14.61
N GLU A 323 15.79 21.12 13.65
CA GLU A 323 16.31 22.14 12.71
C GLU A 323 16.91 23.34 13.44
N ARG A 324 16.24 23.85 14.49
CA ARG A 324 16.79 24.93 15.32
C ARG A 324 18.08 24.54 16.05
N ALA A 325 18.18 23.30 16.52
CA ALA A 325 19.39 22.80 17.18
C ALA A 325 20.55 22.57 16.19
N LEU A 326 20.26 22.15 14.95
CA LEU A 326 21.24 22.05 13.87
C LEU A 326 21.75 23.44 13.47
N HIS A 327 20.88 24.45 13.38
CA HIS A 327 21.29 25.82 13.09
C HIS A 327 22.27 26.39 14.15
N THR A 328 22.08 26.07 15.43
CA THR A 328 23.05 26.43 16.49
C THR A 328 24.40 25.71 16.32
N LEU A 329 24.44 24.51 15.73
CA LEU A 329 25.71 23.84 15.42
C LEU A 329 26.43 24.42 14.20
N ASP A 330 25.75 25.20 13.35
CA ASP A 330 26.40 25.89 12.21
C ASP A 330 27.29 27.07 12.65
N GLU A 331 27.19 27.50 13.91
CA GLU A 331 28.13 28.46 14.53
C GLU A 331 29.52 27.84 14.77
N LEU A 332 29.65 26.50 14.71
CA LEU A 332 30.89 25.79 14.97
C LEU A 332 31.66 25.46 13.67
N PRO A 333 33.01 25.35 13.74
CA PRO A 333 33.81 24.77 12.66
C PRO A 333 33.33 23.36 12.26
N ALA A 334 33.57 23.00 10.99
CA ALA A 334 32.95 21.83 10.37
C ALA A 334 33.27 20.48 11.05
N ASP A 335 34.48 20.35 11.60
CA ASP A 335 34.96 19.21 12.39
C ASP A 335 34.26 19.09 13.75
N TYR A 336 34.06 20.21 14.45
CA TYR A 336 33.28 20.26 15.69
C TYR A 336 31.80 19.93 15.42
N ARG A 337 31.22 20.47 14.34
CA ARG A 337 29.84 20.20 13.91
C ARG A 337 29.64 18.72 13.57
N ASP A 338 30.56 18.08 12.84
CA ASP A 338 30.52 16.64 12.56
C ASP A 338 30.54 15.81 13.85
N PHE A 339 31.49 16.09 14.76
CA PHE A 339 31.60 15.38 16.04
C PHE A 339 30.32 15.48 16.89
N TYR A 340 29.77 16.70 17.05
CA TYR A 340 28.55 16.89 17.83
C TYR A 340 27.30 16.33 17.11
N GLY A 341 27.25 16.38 15.77
CA GLY A 341 26.22 15.73 14.97
C GLY A 341 26.16 14.21 15.20
N ARG A 342 27.32 13.53 15.15
CA ARG A 342 27.42 12.09 15.47
C ARG A 342 26.94 11.78 16.89
N ARG A 343 27.30 12.62 17.86
CA ARG A 343 26.83 12.50 19.26
C ARG A 343 25.31 12.70 19.39
N MET A 344 24.71 13.60 18.62
CA MET A 344 23.26 13.78 18.56
C MET A 344 22.57 12.54 17.98
N ILE A 345 23.07 11.97 16.88
CA ILE A 345 22.54 10.73 16.29
C ILE A 345 22.54 9.60 17.32
N GLN A 346 23.66 9.36 18.01
CA GLN A 346 23.75 8.35 19.07
C GLN A 346 22.74 8.60 20.21
N ARG A 347 22.54 9.87 20.59
CA ARG A 347 21.60 10.25 21.66
C ARG A 347 20.14 10.07 21.26
N ILE A 348 19.81 10.27 19.98
CA ILE A 348 18.50 10.02 19.38
C ILE A 348 18.25 8.52 19.35
N GLN A 349 19.13 7.73 18.71
CA GLN A 349 19.02 6.27 18.63
C GLN A 349 18.78 5.64 19.99
N LYS A 350 19.62 5.95 20.99
CA LYS A 350 19.49 5.44 22.38
C LYS A 350 18.15 5.82 23.07
N ARG A 351 17.44 6.84 22.58
CA ARG A 351 16.18 7.33 23.18
C ARG A 351 14.93 6.86 22.44
N THR A 352 14.98 6.77 21.10
CA THR A 352 13.79 6.60 20.27
C THR A 352 13.67 5.24 19.61
N TYR A 353 14.77 4.49 19.47
CA TYR A 353 14.72 3.15 18.87
C TYR A 353 14.31 2.15 19.95
N SER A 354 13.44 1.19 19.60
CA SER A 354 12.92 0.19 20.54
C SER A 354 13.32 -1.24 20.15
N ASP A 355 14.05 -1.91 21.04
CA ASP A 355 14.42 -3.32 20.94
C ASP A 355 13.19 -4.27 20.96
N SER A 356 12.01 -3.76 21.34
CA SER A 356 10.78 -4.57 21.38
C SER A 356 10.26 -4.94 19.99
N LEU A 357 10.54 -4.13 18.96
CA LEU A 357 10.09 -4.37 17.59
C LEU A 357 10.97 -5.38 16.85
N THR A 358 12.23 -5.56 17.27
CA THR A 358 13.17 -6.56 16.75
C THR A 358 12.97 -7.94 17.39
N ARG A 359 12.50 -7.99 18.66
CA ARG A 359 12.35 -9.24 19.43
C ARG A 359 11.18 -10.15 19.03
N THR A 360 10.20 -9.67 18.28
CA THR A 360 9.04 -10.49 17.85
C THR A 360 9.34 -11.42 16.67
N ALA A 361 10.54 -11.34 16.08
CA ALA A 361 10.95 -12.20 14.96
C ALA A 361 11.64 -13.52 15.38
N THR A 362 11.99 -13.70 16.67
CA THR A 362 12.88 -14.79 17.13
C THR A 362 12.31 -15.68 18.25
N ARG A 363 10.98 -15.68 18.44
CA ARG A 363 10.30 -16.68 19.28
C ARG A 363 9.63 -17.75 18.43
N GLU A 364 10.44 -18.67 17.92
CA GLU A 364 10.05 -20.07 17.89
C GLU A 364 10.45 -20.64 19.26
N ASP A 365 9.49 -21.10 20.07
CA ASP A 365 9.77 -21.75 21.36
C ASP A 365 10.35 -23.15 21.10
N PRO A 366 11.58 -23.47 21.54
CA PRO A 366 12.19 -24.77 21.36
C PRO A 366 12.10 -25.60 22.65
N ASP A 367 10.95 -25.62 23.34
CA ASP A 367 10.68 -26.69 24.31
C ASP A 367 9.18 -26.97 24.48
N GLY A 368 8.76 -28.13 23.96
CA GLY A 368 7.43 -28.70 24.15
C GLY A 368 7.40 -29.63 25.35
N THR A 369 7.69 -29.13 26.56
CA THR A 369 7.55 -29.91 27.80
C THR A 369 6.24 -29.60 28.53
N LEU A 370 5.30 -30.55 28.47
CA LEU A 370 4.09 -30.55 29.29
C LEU A 370 4.43 -30.75 30.78
N PRO A 371 3.63 -30.21 31.72
CA PRO A 371 3.99 -30.20 33.14
C PRO A 371 3.88 -31.60 33.76
N SER A 372 4.93 -32.02 34.46
CA SER A 372 4.87 -33.19 35.33
C SER A 372 4.07 -32.89 36.61
N SER A 373 3.28 -33.88 37.03
CA SER A 373 2.46 -33.81 38.24
C SER A 373 3.17 -34.45 39.44
N GLN A 374 2.66 -34.15 40.65
CA GLN A 374 3.07 -34.71 41.95
C GLN A 374 4.42 -34.17 42.50
N LEU A 375 4.70 -34.13 43.82
CA LEU A 375 4.02 -34.69 45.00
C LEU A 375 3.81 -33.65 46.12
N THR A 376 2.85 -33.96 47.00
CA THR A 376 2.71 -33.43 48.37
C THR A 376 3.94 -33.70 49.25
N LYS A 377 4.24 -32.79 50.19
CA LYS A 377 5.13 -33.06 51.33
C LYS A 377 4.35 -33.02 52.66
N PRO A 378 4.47 -34.03 53.53
CA PRO A 378 4.38 -33.86 54.98
C PRO A 378 5.78 -33.56 55.56
N GLY A 379 5.83 -32.82 56.67
CA GLY A 379 7.07 -32.43 57.36
C GLY A 379 7.00 -30.99 57.86
#